data_AF-A5HHI0-F1
#
_entry.id   AF-A5HHI0-F1
#
_cell.length_a   1.000
_cell.length_b   1.000
_cell.length_c   1.000
_cell.angle_alpha   90.00
_cell.angle_beta   90.00
_cell.angle_gamma   90.00
#
_symmetry.space_group_name_H-M   'P 1'
#
loop_
_entity.id
_entity.type
_entity.pdbx_description
1 polymer ?
#
loop_
_entity_poly.entity_id
_entity_poly.type
_entity_poly.pdbx_seq_one_letter_code
_entity_poly.pdbx_strand_id
1 'polypeptide(L)'
;CSCPGTDADCHGRNLASVPTGIPTNAHYLCLHVNHNSKLEPGVLGSLTQLTYLDLGFNRLQILPEGAVGRLVNLQLLALNNNRVNVGRQSLTI
;
A
#
# COMPACT_ATOMS: atom_id res chain seq x y z
N CYS A 1 -10.52 -5.50 -8.88
CA CYS A 1 -9.12 -5.72 -9.27
C CYS A 1 -9.11 -6.82 -10.34
N SER A 2 -8.10 -6.86 -11.19
CA SER A 2 -7.80 -8.03 -12.02
C SER A 2 -6.82 -8.90 -11.23
N CYS A 3 -7.10 -10.19 -11.14
CA CYS A 3 -6.26 -11.12 -10.37
C CYS A 3 -5.67 -12.18 -11.30
N PRO A 4 -4.53 -11.92 -11.96
CA PRO A 4 -3.78 -12.96 -12.64
C PRO A 4 -3.12 -13.86 -11.58
N GLY A 5 -3.66 -15.05 -11.36
CA GLY A 5 -3.19 -15.94 -10.30
C GLY A 5 -3.53 -15.39 -8.91
N THR A 6 -2.50 -15.19 -8.07
CA THR A 6 -2.65 -14.68 -6.70
C THR A 6 -2.35 -13.19 -6.56
N ASP A 7 -1.83 -12.57 -7.63
CA ASP A 7 -1.49 -11.15 -7.66
C ASP A 7 -2.73 -10.29 -7.85
N ALA A 8 -2.66 -9.03 -7.42
CA ALA A 8 -3.79 -8.11 -7.46
C ALA A 8 -3.44 -6.81 -8.18
N ASP A 9 -3.97 -6.65 -9.39
CA ASP A 9 -3.94 -5.37 -10.12
C ASP A 9 -5.26 -4.60 -9.90
N CYS A 10 -5.18 -3.57 -9.08
CA CYS A 10 -6.26 -2.68 -8.71
C CYS A 10 -6.11 -1.26 -9.29
N HIS A 11 -5.32 -1.07 -10.36
CA HIS A 11 -5.07 0.28 -10.88
C HIS A 11 -6.36 0.98 -11.35
N GLY A 12 -6.46 2.30 -11.16
CA GLY A 12 -7.49 3.12 -11.80
C GLY A 12 -8.92 2.86 -11.34
N ARG A 13 -9.12 2.30 -10.15
CA ARG A 13 -10.45 1.83 -9.67
C ARG A 13 -11.16 2.79 -8.72
N ASN A 14 -10.69 4.03 -8.62
CA ASN A 14 -11.23 5.04 -7.71
C ASN A 14 -11.30 4.57 -6.25
N LEU A 15 -10.39 3.67 -5.85
CA LEU A 15 -10.37 3.11 -4.50
C LEU A 15 -9.97 4.19 -3.49
N ALA A 16 -10.66 4.25 -2.36
CA ALA A 16 -10.32 5.15 -1.25
C ALA A 16 -9.47 4.44 -0.18
N SER A 17 -9.36 3.12 -0.25
CA SER A 17 -8.64 2.26 0.69
C SER A 17 -8.10 1.01 -0.01
N VAL A 18 -7.20 0.30 0.66
CA VAL A 18 -6.73 -1.03 0.22
C VAL A 18 -7.92 -2.00 0.24
N PRO A 19 -8.23 -2.71 -0.87
CA PRO A 19 -9.32 -3.68 -0.92
C PRO A 19 -9.12 -4.83 0.07
N THR A 20 -10.23 -5.32 0.62
CA THR A 20 -10.25 -6.58 1.37
C THR A 20 -10.18 -7.77 0.41
N GLY A 21 -9.67 -8.91 0.90
CA GLY A 21 -9.63 -10.15 0.12
C GLY A 21 -8.46 -10.27 -0.85
N ILE A 22 -7.43 -9.43 -0.72
CA ILE A 22 -6.15 -9.65 -1.41
C ILE A 22 -5.55 -10.97 -0.88
N PRO A 23 -5.20 -11.93 -1.74
CA PRO A 23 -4.60 -13.19 -1.31
C PRO A 23 -3.32 -12.96 -0.51
N THR A 24 -3.13 -13.68 0.59
CA THR A 24 -1.94 -13.53 1.45
C THR A 24 -0.65 -14.03 0.80
N ASN A 25 -0.78 -14.82 -0.26
CA ASN A 25 0.30 -15.29 -1.14
C ASN A 25 0.44 -14.45 -2.42
N ALA A 26 -0.12 -13.24 -2.46
CA ALA A 26 0.17 -12.28 -3.52
C ALA A 26 1.63 -11.85 -3.44
N HIS A 27 2.30 -11.79 -4.59
CA HIS A 27 3.65 -11.24 -4.72
C HIS A 27 3.57 -9.79 -5.21
N TYR A 28 2.54 -9.47 -5.99
CA TYR A 28 2.32 -8.17 -6.60
C TYR A 28 0.97 -7.58 -6.18
N LEU A 29 1.01 -6.35 -5.68
CA LEU A 29 -0.17 -5.52 -5.41
C LEU A 29 0.01 -4.15 -6.06
N CYS A 30 -0.82 -3.84 -7.05
CA CYS A 30 -0.87 -2.54 -7.69
C CYS A 30 -2.15 -1.79 -7.30
N LEU A 31 -1.98 -0.67 -6.62
CA LEU A 31 -3.02 0.30 -6.26
C LEU A 31 -2.77 1.65 -6.95
N HIS A 32 -2.01 1.65 -8.03
CA HIS A 32 -1.67 2.83 -8.82
C HIS A 32 -2.91 3.60 -9.30
N VAL A 33 -2.85 4.94 -9.30
CA VAL A 33 -3.96 5.80 -9.77
C VAL A 33 -5.26 5.46 -9.03
N ASN A 34 -5.25 5.68 -7.72
CA ASN A 34 -6.44 5.57 -6.88
C ASN A 34 -6.55 6.83 -5.99
N HIS A 35 -7.37 6.77 -4.95
CA HIS A 35 -7.68 7.89 -4.06
C HIS A 35 -7.35 7.58 -2.60
N ASN A 36 -6.47 6.61 -2.34
CA ASN A 36 -6.07 6.25 -0.99
C ASN A 36 -5.42 7.46 -0.31
N SER A 37 -6.05 7.97 0.75
CA SER A 37 -5.57 9.13 1.52
C SER A 37 -4.84 8.73 2.80
N LYS A 38 -5.10 7.51 3.29
CA LYS A 38 -4.44 6.88 4.44
C LYS A 38 -4.34 5.37 4.24
N LEU A 39 -3.40 4.75 4.94
CA LEU A 39 -3.35 3.30 5.14
C LEU A 39 -3.81 3.01 6.57
N GLU A 40 -4.76 2.10 6.73
CA GLU A 40 -5.15 1.64 8.07
C GLU A 40 -4.00 0.82 8.68
N PRO A 41 -3.72 0.94 9.99
CA PRO A 41 -2.70 0.15 10.65
C PRO A 41 -2.90 -1.36 10.40
N GLY A 42 -1.84 -2.03 9.94
CA GLY A 42 -1.87 -3.46 9.68
C GLY A 42 -2.67 -3.91 8.45
N VAL A 43 -3.20 -3.01 7.63
CA VAL A 43 -3.98 -3.38 6.43
C VAL A 43 -3.18 -4.20 5.41
N LEU A 44 -1.86 -4.02 5.39
CA LEU A 44 -0.92 -4.79 4.58
C LEU A 44 -0.28 -5.95 5.36
N GLY A 45 -0.60 -6.10 6.65
CA GLY A 45 0.16 -6.91 7.60
C GLY A 45 0.10 -8.42 7.37
N SER A 46 -0.85 -8.90 6.56
CA SER A 46 -0.97 -10.32 6.18
C SER A 46 -0.28 -10.65 4.85
N LEU A 47 0.14 -9.64 4.07
CA LEU A 47 0.73 -9.81 2.73
C LEU A 47 2.24 -10.05 2.83
N THR A 48 2.65 -11.01 3.64
CA THR A 48 4.08 -11.23 3.95
C THR A 48 4.90 -11.73 2.76
N GLN A 49 4.24 -12.27 1.73
CA GLN A 49 4.87 -12.73 0.48
C GLN A 49 5.03 -11.61 -0.57
N LEU A 50 4.52 -10.40 -0.29
CA LEU A 50 4.54 -9.31 -1.25
C LEU A 50 5.98 -8.87 -1.54
N THR A 51 6.36 -8.88 -2.81
CA THR A 51 7.66 -8.39 -3.29
C THR A 51 7.53 -7.00 -3.94
N TYR A 52 6.34 -6.67 -4.45
CA TYR A 52 6.06 -5.40 -5.12
C TYR A 52 4.75 -4.77 -4.63
N LEU A 53 4.83 -3.53 -4.16
CA LEU A 53 3.71 -2.69 -3.77
C LEU A 53 3.74 -1.36 -4.52
N ASP A 54 2.76 -1.11 -5.39
CA ASP A 54 2.58 0.20 -6.02
C ASP A 54 1.40 0.96 -5.40
N LEU A 55 1.71 2.04 -4.71
CA LEU A 55 0.77 3.02 -4.16
C LEU A 55 0.90 4.38 -4.86
N GLY A 56 1.58 4.45 -6.00
CA GLY A 56 1.80 5.66 -6.77
C GLY A 56 0.51 6.32 -7.24
N PHE A 57 0.54 7.64 -7.45
CA PHE A 57 -0.61 8.44 -7.87
C PHE A 57 -1.84 8.22 -6.98
N ASN A 58 -1.63 8.28 -5.67
CA ASN A 58 -2.68 8.29 -4.65
C ASN A 58 -2.66 9.64 -3.91
N ARG A 59 -3.34 9.71 -2.76
CA ARG A 59 -3.48 10.93 -1.94
C ARG A 59 -2.87 10.75 -0.56
N LEU A 60 -1.96 9.78 -0.39
CA LEU A 60 -1.37 9.45 0.89
C LEU A 60 -0.57 10.65 1.41
N GLN A 61 -0.82 11.03 2.66
CA GLN A 61 -0.10 12.13 3.33
C GLN A 61 0.93 11.61 4.33
N ILE A 62 0.61 10.50 4.99
CA ILE A 62 1.47 9.84 5.97
C ILE A 62 1.38 8.34 5.78
N LEU A 63 2.51 7.67 5.99
CA LEU A 63 2.54 6.23 6.18
C LEU A 63 2.56 5.97 7.68
N PRO A 64 1.60 5.20 8.23
CA PRO A 64 1.66 4.77 9.62
C PRO A 64 3.01 4.14 9.95
N GLU A 65 3.46 4.32 11.19
CA GLU A 65 4.65 3.61 11.67
C GLU A 65 4.43 2.09 11.51
N GLY A 66 5.42 1.41 10.92
CA GLY A 66 5.32 -0.01 10.63
C GLY A 66 4.29 -0.40 9.56
N ALA A 67 3.73 0.55 8.78
CA ALA A 67 2.76 0.24 7.71
C ALA A 67 3.24 -0.83 6.72
N VAL A 68 4.53 -0.86 6.45
CA VAL A 68 5.21 -1.86 5.61
C VAL A 68 6.12 -2.79 6.42
N GLY A 69 6.12 -2.70 7.75
CA GLY A 69 7.05 -3.41 8.63
C GLY A 69 6.89 -4.93 8.63
N ARG A 70 5.72 -5.45 8.23
CA ARG A 70 5.46 -6.90 8.07
C ARG A 70 5.71 -7.41 6.65
N LEU A 71 5.97 -6.53 5.69
CA LEU A 71 6.25 -6.89 4.30
C LEU A 71 7.72 -7.29 4.16
N VAL A 72 8.12 -8.36 4.86
CA VAL A 72 9.53 -8.77 5.01
C VAL A 72 10.20 -9.17 3.68
N ASN A 73 9.41 -9.52 2.67
CA ASN A 73 9.88 -9.87 1.33
C ASN A 73 9.80 -8.70 0.34
N LEU A 74 9.39 -7.49 0.79
CA LEU A 74 9.17 -6.35 -0.10
C LEU A 74 10.49 -5.87 -0.69
N GLN A 75 10.56 -5.88 -2.02
CA GLN A 75 11.72 -5.42 -2.78
C GLN A 75 11.49 -4.02 -3.34
N LEU A 76 10.24 -3.69 -3.69
CA LEU A 76 9.89 -2.42 -4.29
C LEU A 76 8.61 -1.85 -3.69
N LEU A 77 8.72 -0.63 -3.20
CA LEU A 77 7.61 0.21 -2.74
C LEU A 77 7.55 1.49 -3.57
N ALA A 78 6.54 1.62 -4.42
CA ALA A 78 6.30 2.84 -5.21
C ALA A 78 5.30 3.76 -4.50
N LEU A 79 5.72 5.00 -4.23
CA LEU A 79 4.93 6.04 -3.56
C LEU A 79 4.90 7.35 -4.35
N ASN A 80 5.43 7.36 -5.58
CA ASN A 80 5.52 8.54 -6.43
C ASN A 80 4.15 9.20 -6.64
N ASN A 81 4.13 10.53 -6.77
CA ASN A 81 2.89 11.30 -6.96
C ASN A 81 1.87 11.10 -5.84
N ASN A 82 2.33 10.84 -4.62
CA ASN A 82 1.56 11.06 -3.40
C ASN A 82 1.97 12.38 -2.74
N ARG A 83 1.34 12.68 -1.60
CA ARG A 83 1.69 13.81 -0.72
C ARG A 83 2.39 13.31 0.54
N VAL A 84 3.06 12.16 0.46
CA VAL A 84 3.68 11.51 1.63
C VAL A 84 4.77 12.41 2.15
N ASN A 85 4.53 12.99 3.32
CA ASN A 85 5.58 13.58 4.10
C ASN A 85 6.20 12.45 4.94
N VAL A 86 7.52 12.35 4.95
CA VAL A 86 8.20 11.47 5.91
C VAL A 86 7.97 12.11 7.27
N GLY A 87 6.96 11.62 7.99
CA GLY A 87 6.59 12.16 9.28
C GLY A 87 7.78 12.04 10.24
N ARG A 88 8.52 13.13 10.44
CA ARG A 88 8.98 13.44 11.79
C ARG A 88 7.70 13.55 12.58
N GLN A 89 7.42 12.56 13.42
CA GLN A 89 6.39 12.70 14.45
C GLN A 89 6.63 14.09 15.06
N SER A 90 5.69 15.02 14.92
CA SER A 90 5.72 16.20 15.76
C SER A 90 5.71 15.65 17.17
N LEU A 91 6.81 15.86 17.89
CA LEU A 91 6.86 15.70 19.34
C LEU A 91 5.76 16.62 19.86
N THR A 92 4.60 16.03 20.19
CA THR A 92 3.66 16.71 21.07
C THR A 92 4.36 16.76 22.41
N ILE A 93 4.86 17.95 22.74
CA ILE A 93 5.49 18.31 24.01
C ILE A 93 4.50 18.07 25.16
#